data_AF-U2DEW9-F1
#
_entry.id   AF-U2DEW9-F1
#
_cell.length_a   1.000
_cell.length_b   1.000
_cell.length_c   1.000
_cell.angle_alpha   90.00
_cell.angle_beta   90.00
_cell.angle_gamma   90.00
#
_symmetry.space_group_name_H-M   'P 1'
#
loop_
_entity.id
_entity.type
_entity.pdbx_description
1 polymer ?
#
loop_
_entity_poly.entity_id
_entity_poly.type
_entity_poly.pdbx_seq_one_letter_code
_entity_poly.pdbx_strand_id
1 'polypeptide(L)'
;MPVGGVEMHVGRQRLSELSEAELREVAEASVIGDRRTTTESSQTQYRRPEIVKQYALRVADGVCQGGGDEAPFLDEDGEPFLEVHYLHRRSDGGADHPDNVVALCPNCHRRVHYEQNGDAFNQQLIEGGVQISADQRATFCRLTSRILVD
;
A
#
# COMPACT_ATOMS: atom_id res chain seq x y z
N MET A 1 14.28 22.57 1.02
CA MET A 1 13.34 22.27 -0.08
C MET A 1 14.15 22.18 -1.38
N PRO A 2 13.81 21.32 -2.38
CA PRO A 2 12.58 20.53 -2.52
C PRO A 2 12.82 19.04 -2.85
N VAL A 3 11.88 18.15 -2.55
CA VAL A 3 11.75 16.86 -3.27
C VAL A 3 10.41 16.91 -3.99
N GLY A 4 10.47 17.32 -5.26
CA GLY A 4 9.32 17.34 -6.15
C GLY A 4 8.94 15.90 -6.49
N GLY A 5 7.68 15.55 -6.21
CA GLY A 5 7.10 14.29 -6.69
C GLY A 5 7.09 14.30 -8.22
N VAL A 6 7.52 13.20 -8.82
CA VAL A 6 7.48 12.99 -10.27
C VAL A 6 6.04 12.67 -10.66
N GLU A 7 5.51 13.40 -11.64
CA GLU A 7 4.16 13.25 -12.17
C GLU A 7 4.11 12.03 -13.09
N MET A 8 3.13 11.13 -12.89
CA MET A 8 2.96 9.94 -13.71
C MET A 8 1.58 9.93 -14.38
N HIS A 9 1.60 9.56 -15.66
CA HIS A 9 0.43 9.42 -16.51
C HIS A 9 -0.16 8.02 -16.35
N VAL A 10 -1.05 7.84 -15.38
CA VAL A 10 -1.97 6.69 -15.39
C VAL A 10 -3.07 7.06 -16.38
N GLY A 11 -3.53 6.11 -17.20
CA GLY A 11 -4.67 6.33 -18.10
C GLY A 11 -5.91 6.79 -17.34
N ARG A 12 -7.05 6.91 -18.03
CA ARG A 12 -8.34 7.39 -17.48
C ARG A 12 -8.91 6.56 -16.29
N GLN A 13 -8.17 5.59 -15.77
CA GLN A 13 -8.56 4.63 -14.74
C GLN A 13 -8.23 5.16 -13.33
N ARG A 14 -9.11 4.92 -12.36
CA ARG A 14 -8.86 5.20 -10.93
C ARG A 14 -7.80 4.22 -10.42
N LEU A 15 -6.91 4.62 -9.48
CA LEU A 15 -5.90 3.68 -8.92
C LEU A 15 -6.52 2.39 -8.37
N SER A 16 -7.74 2.46 -7.85
CA SER A 16 -8.51 1.31 -7.35
C SER A 16 -8.89 0.31 -8.45
N GLU A 17 -8.81 0.66 -9.73
CA GLU A 17 -9.17 -0.21 -10.85
C GLU A 17 -7.96 -0.95 -11.43
N LEU A 18 -6.75 -0.54 -11.07
CA LEU A 18 -5.52 -1.19 -11.54
C LEU A 18 -5.29 -2.51 -10.81
N SER A 19 -4.69 -3.47 -11.50
CA SER A 19 -4.24 -4.73 -10.91
C SER A 19 -3.01 -4.55 -10.02
N GLU A 20 -2.76 -5.53 -9.14
CA GLU A 20 -1.55 -5.58 -8.31
C GLU A 20 -0.26 -5.44 -9.13
N ALA A 21 -0.19 -6.14 -10.27
CA ALA A 21 0.97 -6.15 -11.15
C ALA A 21 1.18 -4.78 -11.82
N GLU A 22 0.12 -4.15 -12.31
CA GLU A 22 0.18 -2.81 -12.91
C GLU A 22 0.60 -1.77 -11.87
N LEU A 23 0.04 -1.81 -10.66
CA LEU A 23 0.44 -0.92 -9.56
C LEU A 23 1.92 -1.08 -9.20
N ARG A 24 2.43 -2.33 -9.19
CA ARG A 24 3.84 -2.62 -8.94
C ARG A 24 4.73 -2.04 -10.04
N GLU A 25 4.41 -2.32 -11.31
CA GLU A 25 5.17 -1.85 -12.46
C GLU A 25 5.27 -0.32 -12.45
N VAL A 26 4.16 0.39 -12.23
CA VAL A 26 4.15 1.86 -12.17
C VAL A 26 4.94 2.38 -10.96
N ALA A 27 4.85 1.72 -9.81
CA ALA A 27 5.60 2.08 -8.61
C ALA A 27 7.13 1.87 -8.76
N GLU A 28 7.56 0.83 -9.49
CA GLU A 28 8.97 0.52 -9.77
C GLU A 28 9.55 1.37 -10.91
N ALA A 29 8.80 1.59 -12.00
CA ALA A 29 9.22 2.43 -13.12
C ALA A 29 9.54 3.86 -12.68
N SER A 30 8.92 4.32 -11.59
CA SER A 30 9.19 5.59 -10.92
C SER A 30 10.58 5.69 -10.24
N VAL A 31 11.39 4.63 -10.21
CA VAL A 31 12.72 4.58 -9.58
C VAL A 31 13.83 5.03 -10.54
N ILE A 32 13.61 4.96 -11.86
CA ILE A 32 14.60 5.30 -12.90
C ILE A 32 14.04 6.46 -13.72
N GLY A 33 14.40 7.71 -13.39
CA GLY A 33 13.83 8.87 -14.08
C GLY A 33 14.37 9.08 -15.50
N ASP A 34 13.51 9.47 -16.46
CA ASP A 34 13.80 10.58 -17.39
C ASP A 34 12.55 11.13 -18.13
N ARG A 35 12.65 12.44 -18.41
CA ARG A 35 12.06 13.26 -19.48
C ARG A 35 10.54 13.49 -19.59
N ARG A 36 10.19 14.75 -19.29
CA ARG A 36 9.15 15.58 -19.92
C ARG A 36 8.72 15.06 -21.30
N THR A 37 7.47 14.65 -21.42
CA THR A 37 6.74 14.67 -22.69
C THR A 37 5.53 15.58 -22.55
N THR A 38 5.67 16.78 -23.10
CA THR A 38 4.59 17.70 -23.39
C THR A 38 3.66 17.03 -24.40
N THR A 39 2.51 16.51 -23.97
CA THR A 39 1.37 16.30 -24.88
C THR A 39 0.09 16.45 -24.07
N GLU A 40 -0.71 17.43 -24.47
CA GLU A 40 -2.03 17.72 -23.93
C GLU A 40 -2.89 16.44 -23.93
N SER A 41 -3.17 15.92 -22.76
CA SER A 41 -4.25 14.95 -22.56
C SER A 41 -4.76 15.05 -21.13
N SER A 42 -6.07 15.07 -20.97
CA SER A 42 -6.80 15.08 -19.71
C SER A 42 -6.64 13.72 -18.99
N GLN A 43 -5.43 13.46 -18.49
CA GLN A 43 -5.08 12.26 -17.73
C GLN A 43 -5.01 12.58 -16.25
N THR A 44 -5.56 11.70 -15.41
CA THR A 44 -5.46 11.79 -13.96
C THR A 44 -4.02 11.47 -13.55
N GLN A 45 -3.30 12.47 -13.04
CA GLN A 45 -1.90 12.30 -12.63
C GLN A 45 -1.86 11.98 -11.13
N TYR A 46 -1.35 10.79 -10.80
CA TYR A 46 -1.14 10.37 -9.43
C TYR A 46 0.32 10.56 -9.02
N ARG A 47 0.56 10.93 -7.77
CA ARG A 47 1.93 11.02 -7.24
C ARG A 47 2.44 9.64 -6.85
N ARG A 48 3.72 9.37 -7.07
CA ARG A 48 4.39 8.10 -6.68
C ARG A 48 4.02 7.57 -5.28
N PRO A 49 4.02 8.39 -4.19
CA PRO A 49 3.57 7.93 -2.87
C PRO A 49 2.17 7.32 -2.84
N GLU A 50 1.26 7.83 -3.67
CA GLU A 50 -0.12 7.37 -3.74
C GLU A 50 -0.22 6.01 -4.40
N ILE A 51 0.54 5.81 -5.48
CA ILE A 51 0.62 4.53 -6.21
C ILE A 51 1.22 3.45 -5.29
N VAL A 52 2.30 3.77 -4.58
CA VAL A 52 2.95 2.86 -3.62
C VAL A 52 2.01 2.50 -2.45
N LYS A 53 1.24 3.47 -1.95
CA LYS A 53 0.23 3.20 -0.91
C LYS A 53 -0.88 2.29 -1.42
N GLN A 54 -1.42 2.57 -2.60
CA GLN A 54 -2.47 1.74 -3.21
C GLN A 54 -1.97 0.32 -3.51
N TYR A 55 -0.72 0.19 -3.97
CA TYR A 55 -0.07 -1.11 -4.10
C TYR A 55 -0.04 -1.87 -2.76
N ALA A 56 0.44 -1.23 -1.69
CA ALA A 56 0.54 -1.88 -0.38
C ALA A 56 -0.83 -2.35 0.15
N LEU A 57 -1.86 -1.50 0.04
CA LEU A 57 -3.22 -1.83 0.44
C LEU A 57 -3.81 -2.96 -0.39
N ARG A 58 -3.58 -2.94 -1.71
CA ARG A 58 -4.06 -3.99 -2.61
C ARG A 58 -3.41 -5.33 -2.29
N VAL A 59 -2.09 -5.35 -2.16
CA VAL A 59 -1.36 -6.56 -1.82
C VAL A 59 -1.89 -7.13 -0.52
N ALA A 60 -2.12 -6.29 0.49
CA ALA A 60 -2.60 -6.70 1.81
C ALA A 60 -3.98 -7.38 1.81
N ASP A 61 -4.81 -7.14 0.79
CA ASP A 61 -6.13 -7.79 0.62
C ASP A 61 -6.99 -7.72 1.90
N GLY A 62 -6.98 -6.55 2.55
CA GLY A 62 -7.72 -6.30 3.79
C GLY A 62 -7.18 -7.01 5.03
N VAL A 63 -6.01 -7.63 4.99
CA VAL A 63 -5.37 -8.31 6.12
C VAL A 63 -4.15 -7.52 6.60
N CYS A 64 -4.08 -7.26 7.92
CA CYS A 64 -2.95 -6.60 8.56
C CYS A 64 -1.69 -7.45 8.44
N GLN A 65 -0.62 -6.89 7.87
CA GLN A 65 0.64 -7.61 7.63
C GLN A 65 1.54 -7.71 8.89
N GLY A 66 1.17 -7.04 9.99
CA GLY A 66 1.89 -7.15 11.27
C GLY A 66 1.24 -8.06 12.30
N GLY A 67 -0.09 -8.25 12.21
CA GLY A 67 -0.86 -9.08 13.16
C GLY A 67 -1.55 -10.28 12.52
N GLY A 68 -1.80 -10.24 11.21
CA GLY A 68 -2.52 -11.28 10.48
C GLY A 68 -4.05 -11.20 10.58
N ASP A 69 -4.57 -10.25 11.36
CA ASP A 69 -6.01 -9.99 11.51
C ASP A 69 -6.58 -9.21 10.33
N GLU A 70 -7.88 -9.38 10.06
CA GLU A 70 -8.62 -8.57 9.10
C GLU A 70 -8.64 -7.08 9.50
N ALA A 71 -8.85 -6.21 8.53
CA ALA A 71 -9.07 -4.79 8.77
C ALA A 71 -10.23 -4.59 9.76
N PRO A 72 -10.10 -3.65 10.71
CA PRO A 72 -11.08 -3.50 11.80
C PRO A 72 -12.46 -3.02 11.33
N PHE A 73 -12.54 -2.38 10.16
CA PHE A 73 -13.77 -1.89 9.55
C PHE A 73 -13.53 -1.59 8.06
N LEU A 74 -14.62 -1.33 7.33
CA LEU A 74 -14.61 -0.78 5.97
C LEU A 74 -14.75 0.75 6.02
N ASP A 75 -14.09 1.47 5.12
CA ASP A 75 -14.24 2.92 4.97
C ASP A 75 -15.56 3.31 4.26
N GLU A 76 -15.74 4.62 4.01
CA GLU A 76 -16.95 5.15 3.36
C GLU A 76 -17.14 4.64 1.91
N ASP A 77 -16.06 4.23 1.25
CA ASP A 77 -16.07 3.64 -0.09
C ASP A 77 -16.29 2.11 -0.04
N GLY A 78 -16.36 1.51 1.17
CA GLY A 78 -16.52 0.07 1.37
C GLY A 78 -15.21 -0.71 1.33
N GLU A 79 -14.06 -0.04 1.41
CA GLU A 79 -12.74 -0.68 1.32
C GLU A 79 -12.18 -1.01 2.72
N PRO A 80 -11.44 -2.13 2.89
CA PRO A 80 -10.81 -2.49 4.16
C PRO A 80 -9.86 -1.41 4.70
N PHE A 81 -10.10 -0.93 5.91
CA PHE A 81 -9.30 0.15 6.50
C PHE A 81 -7.96 -0.36 7.07
N LEU A 82 -6.87 -0.09 6.35
CA LEU A 82 -5.50 -0.30 6.81
C LEU A 82 -4.65 0.97 6.59
N GLU A 83 -3.61 1.13 7.41
CA GLU A 83 -2.67 2.24 7.36
C GLU A 83 -1.34 1.77 6.75
N VAL A 84 -0.81 2.52 5.77
CA VAL A 84 0.46 2.18 5.13
C VAL A 84 1.63 2.71 5.96
N HIS A 85 2.48 1.80 6.39
CA HIS A 85 3.70 2.05 7.15
C HIS A 85 4.95 1.90 6.27
N TYR A 86 5.92 2.79 6.43
CA TYR A 86 7.21 2.71 5.74
C TYR A 86 8.23 2.00 6.62
N LEU A 87 8.77 0.88 6.15
CA LEU A 87 9.70 0.03 6.91
C LEU A 87 11.03 0.74 7.19
N HIS A 88 11.55 1.44 6.19
CA HIS A 88 12.72 2.30 6.30
C HIS A 88 12.32 3.77 6.15
N ARG A 89 12.90 4.64 6.99
CA ARG A 89 12.61 6.08 6.97
C ARG A 89 12.92 6.68 5.61
N ARG A 90 11.99 7.51 5.12
CA ARG A 90 12.19 8.31 3.89
C ARG A 90 13.40 9.25 3.97
N SER A 91 13.75 9.73 5.16
CA SER A 91 14.90 10.60 5.40
C SER A 91 16.25 9.91 5.15
N ASP A 92 16.27 8.58 5.23
CA ASP A 92 17.49 7.77 5.15
C ASP A 92 17.70 7.23 3.73
N GLY A 93 17.01 7.82 2.74
CA GLY A 93 17.04 7.39 1.35
C GLY A 93 16.10 6.21 1.04
N GLY A 94 15.23 5.82 1.98
CA GLY A 94 14.17 4.84 1.75
C GLY A 94 13.25 5.34 0.64
N ALA A 95 13.47 4.84 -0.58
CA ALA A 95 12.69 5.23 -1.74
C ALA A 95 11.21 4.89 -1.51
N ASP A 96 10.33 5.64 -2.16
CA ASP A 96 8.91 5.29 -2.30
C ASP A 96 8.79 4.04 -3.18
N HIS A 97 9.22 2.91 -2.64
CA HIS A 97 9.35 1.63 -3.31
C HIS A 97 8.27 0.70 -2.79
N PRO A 98 7.63 -0.10 -3.67
CA PRO A 98 6.62 -1.08 -3.24
C PRO A 98 7.15 -2.04 -2.15
N ASP A 99 8.44 -2.35 -2.15
CA ASP A 99 9.06 -3.23 -1.14
C ASP A 99 9.40 -2.54 0.19
N ASN A 100 9.24 -1.21 0.29
CA ASN A 100 9.53 -0.45 1.52
C ASN A 100 8.26 -0.08 2.30
N VAL A 101 7.11 -0.65 1.94
CA VAL A 101 5.82 -0.33 2.56
C VAL A 101 5.06 -1.60 2.92
N VAL A 102 4.31 -1.53 4.02
CA VAL A 102 3.40 -2.58 4.49
C VAL A 102 2.08 -1.95 4.94
N ALA A 103 0.98 -2.70 4.86
CA ALA A 103 -0.32 -2.26 5.36
C ALA A 103 -0.60 -2.88 6.74
N LEU A 104 -0.91 -2.03 7.72
CA LEU A 104 -1.11 -2.39 9.11
C LEU A 104 -2.48 -1.92 9.61
N CYS A 105 -3.08 -2.65 10.54
CA CYS A 105 -4.22 -2.12 11.28
C CYS A 105 -3.77 -0.95 12.19
N PRO A 106 -4.69 -0.07 12.63
CA PRO A 106 -4.34 1.10 13.45
C PRO A 106 -3.58 0.75 14.73
N ASN A 107 -3.86 -0.41 15.32
CA ASN A 107 -3.16 -0.88 16.52
C ASN A 107 -1.71 -1.27 16.21
N CYS A 108 -1.47 -2.04 15.15
CA CYS A 108 -0.13 -2.44 14.74
C CYS A 108 0.70 -1.25 14.26
N HIS A 109 0.09 -0.31 13.54
CA HIS A 109 0.79 0.90 13.10
C HIS A 109 1.22 1.77 14.29
N ARG A 110 0.34 1.98 15.27
CA ARG A 110 0.70 2.67 16.51
C ARG A 110 1.75 1.91 17.32
N ARG A 111 1.69 0.57 17.34
CA ARG A 111 2.67 -0.28 18.02
C ARG A 111 4.09 -0.01 17.50
N VAL A 112 4.28 0.04 16.19
CA VAL A 112 5.59 0.37 15.59
C VAL A 112 6.14 1.71 16.10
N HIS A 113 5.27 2.72 16.23
CA HIS A 113 5.72 4.07 16.59
C HIS A 113 5.84 4.36 18.08
N TYR A 114 5.03 3.71 18.92
CA TYR A 114 4.83 4.13 20.32
C TYR A 114 5.04 3.03 21.36
N GLU A 115 5.10 1.76 20.95
CA GLU A 115 5.43 0.69 21.90
C GLU A 115 6.89 0.83 22.36
N GLN A 116 7.18 0.44 23.60
CA GLN A 116 8.54 0.41 24.15
C GLN A 116 9.55 -0.33 23.25
N ASN A 117 9.08 -1.36 22.52
CA ASN A 117 9.90 -2.17 21.61
C ASN A 117 9.45 -2.02 20.14
N GLY A 118 8.91 -0.85 19.76
CA GLY A 118 8.41 -0.59 18.39
C GLY A 118 9.46 -0.83 17.30
N ASP A 119 10.73 -0.50 17.55
CA ASP A 119 11.84 -0.78 16.63
C ASP A 119 12.04 -2.28 16.40
N ALA A 120 11.92 -3.10 17.46
CA ALA A 120 12.02 -4.55 17.33
C ALA A 120 10.83 -5.13 16.55
N PHE A 121 9.64 -4.57 16.71
CA PHE A 121 8.48 -4.93 15.89
C PHE A 121 8.69 -4.52 14.42
N ASN A 122 9.22 -3.33 14.14
CA ASN A 122 9.58 -2.92 12.77
C ASN A 122 10.62 -3.85 12.13
N GLN A 123 11.61 -4.28 12.91
CA GLN A 123 12.61 -5.24 12.45
C GLN A 123 11.98 -6.59 12.07
N GLN A 124 10.99 -7.06 12.83
CA GLN A 124 10.22 -8.27 12.47
C GLN A 124 9.45 -8.08 11.16
N LEU A 125 8.88 -6.90 10.90
CA LEU A 125 8.21 -6.60 9.63
C LEU A 125 9.19 -6.61 8.45
N ILE A 126 10.42 -6.11 8.64
CA ILE A 126 11.49 -6.13 7.64
C ILE A 126 11.93 -7.58 7.33
N GLU A 127 12.12 -8.40 8.36
CA GLU A 127 12.62 -9.78 8.21
C GLU A 127 11.56 -10.77 7.73
N GLY A 128 10.32 -10.60 8.19
CA GLY A 128 9.21 -11.48 7.85
C GLY A 128 8.84 -11.41 6.36
N GLY A 129 9.12 -10.28 5.70
CA GLY A 129 8.62 -10.00 4.36
C GLY A 129 7.09 -9.93 4.34
N VAL A 130 6.53 -9.49 3.21
CA VAL A 130 5.07 -9.45 3.00
C VAL A 130 4.54 -10.89 2.88
N GLN A 131 4.24 -11.53 4.02
CA GLN A 131 3.65 -12.88 4.07
C GLN A 131 2.14 -12.73 4.23
N ILE A 132 1.43 -12.93 3.12
CA ILE A 132 0.00 -13.24 3.18
C ILE A 132 -0.08 -14.72 2.90
N SER A 133 -0.35 -15.52 3.93
CA SER A 133 -0.51 -16.95 3.74
C SER A 133 -1.66 -17.22 2.76
N ALA A 134 -1.55 -18.24 1.91
CA ALA A 134 -2.61 -18.60 0.97
C ALA A 134 -3.96 -18.90 1.67
N ASP A 135 -3.91 -19.29 2.95
CA ASP A 135 -5.09 -19.45 3.81
C ASP A 135 -5.75 -18.11 4.17
N GLN A 136 -4.99 -17.02 4.31
CA GLN A 136 -5.53 -15.68 4.61
C GLN A 136 -6.23 -15.04 3.40
N ARG A 137 -5.80 -15.35 2.16
CA ARG A 137 -6.48 -14.91 0.92
C ARG A 137 -7.89 -15.50 0.74
N ALA A 138 -8.17 -16.66 1.34
CA ALA A 138 -9.44 -17.36 1.19
C ALA A 138 -10.56 -16.82 2.11
N THR A 139 -10.22 -15.99 3.09
CA THR A 139 -11.18 -15.51 4.12
C THR A 139 -12.04 -14.36 3.59
N PHE A 140 -11.47 -13.44 2.79
CA PHE A 140 -12.22 -12.28 2.26
C PHE A 140 -13.30 -12.69 1.24
N CYS A 141 -13.07 -13.76 0.46
CA CYS A 141 -14.07 -14.30 -0.47
C CYS A 141 -15.36 -14.82 0.22
N ARG A 142 -15.33 -15.05 1.55
CA ARG A 142 -16.48 -15.57 2.31
C ARG A 142 -17.33 -14.50 2.97
N LEU A 143 -16.80 -13.29 3.19
CA LEU A 143 -17.52 -12.18 3.83
C LEU A 143 -18.43 -11.42 2.86
N THR A 144 -18.00 -11.23 1.61
CA THR A 144 -18.87 -10.68 0.54
C THR A 144 -20.03 -11.61 0.17
N SER A 145 -19.91 -12.91 0.48
CA SER A 145 -20.96 -13.92 0.29
C SER A 145 -21.99 -13.97 1.44
N ARG A 146 -21.74 -13.28 2.57
CA ARG A 146 -22.64 -13.26 3.74
C ARG A 146 -23.46 -11.98 3.87
N ILE A 147 -23.06 -10.88 3.23
CA ILE A 147 -23.81 -9.61 3.26
C ILE A 147 -24.92 -9.58 2.18
N LEU A 148 -24.91 -10.49 1.21
CA LEU A 148 -25.93 -10.61 0.16
C LEU A 148 -27.04 -11.64 0.46
N VAL A 149 -27.08 -12.20 1.68
CA VAL A 149 -28.12 -13.14 2.11
C VAL A 149 -28.61 -12.79 3.52
N ASP A 150 -29.16 -11.58 3.68
CA ASP A 150 -30.17 -11.23 4.68
C ASP A 150 -31.00 -10.04 4.20
#